data_AF-A0A7N4NWC8-F1
#
_entry.id   AF-A0A7N4NWC8-F1
#
_cell.length_a   1.000
_cell.length_b   1.000
_cell.length_c   1.000
_cell.angle_alpha   90.00
_cell.angle_beta   90.00
_cell.angle_gamma   90.00
#
_symmetry.space_group_name_H-M   'P 1'
#
loop_
_entity.id
_entity.type
_entity.pdbx_description
1 polymer ?
#
loop_
_entity_poly.entity_id
_entity_poly.type
_entity_poly.pdbx_seq_one_letter_code
_entity_poly.pdbx_strand_id
1 'polypeptide(L)'
;MAAAEEEPEKEQEPESRGPTMYAPREDQLAVEAAGASGEAAATGPTLIWQPGPPSPGDSAQSRRTSPRLPEDSGRSDFSPGRGIRLEVIRARVRDPIEVTDRSLQPIQGAIEGSCGIEPNKSMDMGNQHPAMCRLQEIQKEVKSIEQQVIGFSGLSDDKNYKKLERILTKQLFEVDSVDTEGKGDIQQARKRVAQDIERLLKELEQNANHPHRIEIENIFKEAQLLVKEEIAPLCSGDNRVTDEFEEAIQDVILRLTHVKTGGKISLRKARYHTLTRICAVQEIIEDSMKRQPSLPLSEDAHPSVSKINSVMCEVNKARGTLIALLMGVNNSETCKHLSCVLSGLIADLDALDVCGRTEIRNYRKEVVEDINKLLKYLDLEEEADSTYAFDLGQNQSILKIEGVLKKMREVKNELLKAQNPSDLYLGSKTELQGLIGQLDEVDLGKNPCIREARRRAVIEVQTLMTFIDLKEALEKRKQGVAEEHPSHKAIWNVLGSLSEILREVLSFDGNRTDKTYIRLEELLTKQLLALDAVDPEGEEKCKAARKQAVKLAQNILSYLDLKSDEWEY
;
A
#
# COMPACT_ATOMS: atom_id res chain seq x y z
N MET A 1 29.56 28.45 -38.65
CA MET A 1 29.19 29.40 -39.72
C MET A 1 27.68 29.32 -39.81
N ALA A 2 26.96 30.28 -39.23
CA ALA A 2 26.43 31.49 -39.89
C ALA A 2 25.28 31.09 -40.86
N ALA A 3 23.98 31.32 -40.61
CA ALA A 3 23.18 32.47 -40.10
C ALA A 3 22.42 33.20 -41.24
N ALA A 4 21.36 33.95 -40.90
CA ALA A 4 20.25 34.49 -41.72
C ALA A 4 19.11 33.46 -42.00
N GLU A 5 17.85 33.63 -41.56
CA GLU A 5 16.85 34.72 -41.80
C GLU A 5 16.22 34.60 -43.22
N GLU A 6 14.91 34.76 -43.48
CA GLU A 6 13.82 35.45 -42.74
C GLU A 6 12.42 34.79 -43.03
N GLU A 7 11.30 35.37 -42.58
CA GLU A 7 9.98 34.70 -42.36
C GLU A 7 8.83 35.14 -43.37
N PRO A 8 7.49 35.17 -43.12
CA PRO A 8 6.51 34.50 -44.02
C PRO A 8 5.32 35.34 -44.57
N GLU A 9 4.52 34.73 -45.48
CA GLU A 9 3.14 35.14 -45.83
C GLU A 9 2.21 33.91 -45.68
N LYS A 10 1.22 33.87 -44.77
CA LYS A 10 -0.10 34.55 -44.73
C LYS A 10 -1.16 34.02 -45.71
N GLU A 11 -2.05 33.15 -45.20
CA GLU A 11 -3.45 33.05 -45.66
C GLU A 11 -4.40 33.30 -44.48
N GLN A 12 -5.60 33.80 -44.76
CA GLN A 12 -6.49 34.45 -43.78
C GLN A 12 -7.77 33.66 -43.53
N GLU A 13 -8.23 33.64 -42.27
CA GLU A 13 -9.63 33.38 -41.92
C GLU A 13 -10.55 34.56 -42.30
N PRO A 14 -11.85 34.33 -42.55
CA PRO A 14 -12.87 35.37 -42.50
C PRO A 14 -13.65 35.39 -41.17
N GLU A 15 -13.68 36.56 -40.50
CA GLU A 15 -14.49 36.84 -39.32
C GLU A 15 -16.02 36.81 -39.58
N SER A 16 -16.83 36.52 -38.55
CA SER A 16 -18.13 37.20 -38.37
C SER A 16 -18.54 37.39 -36.90
N ARG A 17 -17.89 38.36 -36.25
CA ARG A 17 -18.33 39.29 -35.17
C ARG A 17 -19.60 39.01 -34.34
N GLY A 18 -19.46 39.15 -33.01
CA GLY A 18 -20.55 39.46 -32.05
C GLY A 18 -20.99 40.95 -32.11
N PRO A 19 -21.49 41.61 -31.03
CA PRO A 19 -21.27 41.39 -29.58
C PRO A 19 -22.62 41.26 -28.78
N THR A 20 -22.81 41.44 -27.45
CA THR A 20 -22.04 42.09 -26.35
C THR A 20 -22.43 41.56 -24.94
N MET A 21 -21.76 42.06 -23.90
CA MET A 21 -21.95 41.87 -22.45
C MET A 21 -23.38 42.09 -21.87
N TYR A 22 -23.69 41.43 -20.74
CA TYR A 22 -23.76 42.07 -19.41
C TYR A 22 -23.77 41.05 -18.24
N ALA A 23 -23.39 41.48 -17.04
CA ALA A 23 -23.31 40.68 -15.81
C ALA A 23 -24.58 40.82 -14.91
N PRO A 24 -24.74 40.03 -13.83
CA PRO A 24 -26.05 39.69 -13.25
C PRO A 24 -26.58 40.66 -12.18
N ARG A 25 -27.88 40.57 -11.88
CA ARG A 25 -28.49 41.01 -10.61
C ARG A 25 -29.65 40.12 -10.17
N GLU A 26 -29.74 39.99 -8.84
CA GLU A 26 -30.90 39.53 -8.09
C GLU A 26 -32.02 40.58 -8.16
N ASP A 27 -33.30 40.18 -8.09
CA ASP A 27 -34.22 40.73 -7.08
C ASP A 27 -35.56 39.96 -6.97
N GLN A 28 -36.33 40.31 -5.95
CA GLN A 28 -37.49 39.57 -5.39
C GLN A 28 -38.86 40.00 -5.95
N LEU A 29 -39.93 39.50 -5.32
CA LEU A 29 -41.39 39.76 -5.50
C LEU A 29 -42.08 38.85 -6.55
N ALA A 30 -42.98 37.91 -6.26
CA ALA A 30 -44.05 37.71 -5.26
C ALA A 30 -45.45 38.29 -5.65
N VAL A 31 -46.49 37.60 -5.15
CA VAL A 31 -47.90 38.04 -4.91
C VAL A 31 -49.01 37.52 -5.87
N GLU A 32 -49.86 36.65 -5.29
CA GLU A 32 -51.32 36.41 -5.44
C GLU A 32 -51.99 35.90 -6.73
N ALA A 33 -52.67 34.74 -6.60
CA ALA A 33 -54.13 34.65 -6.34
C ALA A 33 -54.53 33.18 -6.04
N ALA A 34 -55.61 32.78 -5.37
CA ALA A 34 -56.50 33.27 -4.29
C ALA A 34 -57.76 32.35 -4.29
N GLY A 35 -58.30 31.95 -3.13
CA GLY A 35 -59.56 31.19 -2.98
C GLY A 35 -59.41 29.85 -2.24
N ALA A 36 -59.57 29.77 -0.91
CA ALA A 36 -60.84 29.73 -0.13
C ALA A 36 -61.53 28.34 -0.17
N SER A 37 -62.07 27.76 0.91
CA SER A 37 -62.24 28.16 2.34
C SER A 37 -62.73 26.95 3.18
N GLY A 38 -62.60 26.96 4.51
CA GLY A 38 -63.31 26.02 5.42
C GLY A 38 -62.66 25.80 6.80
N GLU A 39 -63.25 26.36 7.86
CA GLU A 39 -62.75 26.33 9.25
C GLU A 39 -63.26 25.13 10.07
N ALA A 40 -62.51 24.73 11.11
CA ALA A 40 -63.01 24.60 12.50
C ALA A 40 -61.90 24.24 13.51
N ALA A 41 -62.00 24.75 14.75
CA ALA A 41 -61.08 24.53 15.88
C ALA A 41 -61.45 23.22 16.68
N ALA A 42 -60.78 22.77 17.75
CA ALA A 42 -59.87 23.41 18.70
C ALA A 42 -59.02 22.40 19.53
N THR A 43 -58.19 22.95 20.46
CA THR A 43 -57.58 22.33 21.67
C THR A 43 -56.50 21.24 21.53
N GLY A 44 -55.33 21.50 22.12
CA GLY A 44 -54.24 20.53 22.38
C GLY A 44 -54.30 19.91 23.80
N PRO A 45 -53.18 19.54 24.48
CA PRO A 45 -51.78 19.88 24.18
C PRO A 45 -50.75 18.72 24.18
N THR A 46 -49.55 19.06 23.68
CA THR A 46 -48.20 18.58 23.98
C THR A 46 -47.99 17.43 24.98
N LEU A 47 -47.21 16.41 24.58
CA LEU A 47 -46.37 15.64 25.51
C LEU A 47 -45.02 15.26 24.88
N ILE A 48 -43.95 15.65 25.57
CA ILE A 48 -42.55 15.37 25.24
C ILE A 48 -42.17 14.02 25.87
N TRP A 49 -41.41 13.19 25.16
CA TRP A 49 -40.82 11.95 25.70
C TRP A 49 -39.31 12.08 25.89
N GLN A 50 -38.84 11.83 27.11
CA GLN A 50 -37.45 11.47 27.43
C GLN A 50 -37.45 10.38 28.53
N PRO A 51 -36.37 9.58 28.64
CA PRO A 51 -36.40 8.27 29.30
C PRO A 51 -36.07 8.29 30.80
N GLY A 52 -36.43 7.19 31.49
CA GLY A 52 -36.17 6.97 32.93
C GLY A 52 -35.81 5.50 33.26
N PRO A 53 -35.31 5.22 34.49
CA PRO A 53 -34.26 4.20 34.71
C PRO A 53 -34.74 2.83 35.25
N PRO A 54 -33.85 1.80 35.30
CA PRO A 54 -34.19 0.42 35.68
C PRO A 54 -33.95 0.08 37.16
N SER A 55 -34.64 -0.95 37.69
CA SER A 55 -34.36 -1.69 38.95
C SER A 55 -35.44 -2.79 39.15
N PRO A 56 -35.27 -3.76 40.09
CA PRO A 56 -34.04 -4.51 40.39
C PRO A 56 -34.27 -6.04 40.57
N GLY A 57 -33.18 -6.81 40.47
CA GLY A 57 -32.88 -8.04 41.23
C GLY A 57 -33.89 -9.20 41.38
N ASP A 58 -33.42 -10.42 41.10
CA ASP A 58 -33.49 -11.46 42.13
C ASP A 58 -32.33 -12.48 42.05
N SER A 59 -32.11 -13.23 43.13
CA SER A 59 -30.82 -13.87 43.45
C SER A 59 -30.90 -15.40 43.59
N ALA A 60 -29.98 -16.15 42.97
CA ALA A 60 -29.70 -17.55 43.35
C ALA A 60 -28.25 -17.96 43.05
N GLN A 61 -27.61 -18.65 44.01
CA GLN A 61 -26.20 -19.04 43.95
C GLN A 61 -26.01 -20.54 43.68
N SER A 62 -24.83 -20.87 43.13
CA SER A 62 -24.07 -22.11 43.40
C SER A 62 -24.53 -23.43 42.75
N ARG A 63 -23.70 -23.98 41.85
CA ARG A 63 -22.70 -25.04 42.21
C ARG A 63 -21.77 -25.39 41.05
N ARG A 64 -20.60 -25.92 41.40
CA ARG A 64 -19.61 -26.52 40.48
C ARG A 64 -20.11 -27.87 39.96
N THR A 65 -19.79 -28.22 38.71
CA THR A 65 -19.31 -29.56 38.31
C THR A 65 -18.71 -29.54 36.90
N SER A 66 -17.58 -30.22 36.71
CA SER A 66 -17.03 -30.56 35.40
C SER A 66 -17.48 -31.96 34.97
N PRO A 67 -17.58 -32.22 33.65
CA PRO A 67 -17.18 -33.50 33.07
C PRO A 67 -16.14 -33.25 31.96
N ARG A 68 -14.91 -33.76 32.02
CA ARG A 68 -14.48 -35.16 31.75
C ARG A 68 -14.93 -35.71 30.39
N LEU A 69 -13.92 -36.00 29.57
CA LEU A 69 -13.92 -36.72 28.30
C LEU A 69 -14.47 -38.15 28.42
N PRO A 70 -14.80 -38.76 27.28
CA PRO A 70 -14.39 -40.12 26.96
C PRO A 70 -13.29 -40.15 25.88
N GLU A 71 -12.26 -40.94 26.12
CA GLU A 71 -11.34 -41.45 25.10
C GLU A 71 -12.01 -42.63 24.36
N ASP A 72 -11.74 -42.86 23.08
CA ASP A 72 -10.82 -43.94 22.66
C ASP A 72 -10.60 -44.04 21.12
N SER A 73 -9.40 -44.51 20.77
CA SER A 73 -8.97 -45.28 19.58
C SER A 73 -9.37 -44.86 18.16
N GLY A 74 -8.38 -44.39 17.40
CA GLY A 74 -8.44 -44.25 15.93
C GLY A 74 -7.08 -43.93 15.32
N ARG A 75 -6.11 -44.86 15.37
CA ARG A 75 -4.73 -44.65 14.88
C ARG A 75 -4.67 -44.33 13.38
N SER A 76 -3.95 -43.28 13.02
CA SER A 76 -3.14 -43.23 11.79
C SER A 76 -1.86 -42.44 12.02
N ASP A 77 -0.74 -43.13 12.15
CA ASP A 77 0.58 -42.53 12.36
C ASP A 77 1.11 -41.88 11.08
N PHE A 78 1.03 -40.55 10.98
CA PHE A 78 1.83 -39.76 10.05
C PHE A 78 2.42 -38.54 10.78
N SER A 79 3.70 -38.64 11.17
CA SER A 79 4.41 -37.56 11.84
C SER A 79 4.68 -36.39 10.86
N PRO A 80 4.36 -35.14 11.22
CA PRO A 80 4.88 -33.97 10.52
C PRO A 80 6.42 -33.95 10.59
N GLY A 81 7.05 -33.62 9.48
CA GLY A 81 8.50 -33.72 9.33
C GLY A 81 9.27 -32.88 10.35
N ARG A 82 10.27 -33.50 11.00
CA ARG A 82 11.29 -32.77 11.76
C ARG A 82 12.06 -31.84 10.81
N GLY A 83 11.83 -30.53 10.93
CA GLY A 83 12.72 -29.54 10.34
C GLY A 83 14.15 -29.78 10.83
N ILE A 84 15.13 -29.65 9.93
CA ILE A 84 16.55 -29.86 10.26
C ILE A 84 17.02 -28.65 11.07
N ARG A 85 16.86 -28.75 12.40
CA ARG A 85 17.27 -27.73 13.36
C ARG A 85 18.75 -27.38 13.17
N LEU A 86 19.06 -26.09 12.93
CA LEU A 86 20.41 -25.57 12.63
C LEU A 86 21.51 -26.02 13.63
N GLU A 87 21.11 -26.43 14.84
CA GLU A 87 22.00 -27.03 15.85
C GLU A 87 22.81 -28.23 15.34
N VAL A 88 22.29 -29.02 14.39
CA VAL A 88 23.01 -30.20 13.85
C VAL A 88 24.19 -29.80 12.96
N ILE A 89 24.08 -28.69 12.22
CA ILE A 89 25.17 -28.18 11.35
C ILE A 89 26.26 -27.53 12.20
N ARG A 90 25.87 -26.83 13.26
CA ARG A 90 26.77 -26.14 14.20
C ARG A 90 27.77 -27.05 14.93
N ALA A 91 27.53 -28.36 14.95
CA ALA A 91 28.31 -29.34 15.70
C ALA A 91 29.65 -29.75 15.04
N ARG A 92 29.92 -29.38 13.78
CA ARG A 92 31.14 -29.81 13.05
C ARG A 92 32.25 -28.77 12.91
N VAL A 93 32.03 -27.53 13.35
CA VAL A 93 32.94 -26.39 13.11
C VAL A 93 33.78 -26.00 14.34
N ARG A 94 33.76 -26.80 15.42
CA ARG A 94 34.39 -26.44 16.69
C ARG A 94 35.36 -27.49 17.22
N ASP A 95 36.53 -27.58 16.59
CA ASP A 95 37.79 -28.01 17.22
C ASP A 95 38.97 -27.30 16.55
N PRO A 96 39.68 -26.43 17.30
CA PRO A 96 41.12 -26.22 17.10
C PRO A 96 41.89 -26.64 18.34
N ILE A 97 42.93 -27.44 18.13
CA ILE A 97 43.83 -27.99 19.16
C ILE A 97 44.58 -26.86 19.88
N GLU A 98 44.65 -26.93 21.21
CA GLU A 98 45.49 -26.05 22.02
C GLU A 98 46.98 -26.32 21.77
N VAL A 99 47.77 -25.26 21.53
CA VAL A 99 49.22 -25.29 21.70
C VAL A 99 49.63 -24.06 22.51
N THR A 100 50.12 -24.30 23.72
CA THR A 100 50.73 -23.29 24.59
C THR A 100 52.21 -23.13 24.29
N ASP A 101 52.71 -21.90 24.15
CA ASP A 101 53.84 -21.45 24.97
C ASP A 101 53.93 -19.91 25.06
N ARG A 102 54.74 -19.42 26.02
CA ARG A 102 54.92 -18.02 26.40
C ARG A 102 56.14 -17.35 25.74
N SER A 103 56.14 -16.02 25.86
CA SER A 103 57.28 -15.14 26.20
C SER A 103 57.91 -14.22 25.13
N LEU A 104 57.78 -12.92 25.46
CA LEU A 104 58.75 -11.82 25.32
C LEU A 104 58.88 -11.07 23.97
N GLN A 105 58.54 -9.78 24.05
CA GLN A 105 58.96 -8.66 23.21
C GLN A 105 60.25 -8.01 23.82
N PRO A 106 60.77 -6.88 23.29
CA PRO A 106 61.11 -6.55 21.89
C PRO A 106 62.58 -6.08 21.76
N ILE A 107 63.10 -5.92 20.53
CA ILE A 107 64.31 -5.12 20.28
C ILE A 107 64.04 -4.12 19.15
N GLN A 108 64.42 -2.86 19.40
CA GLN A 108 64.39 -1.77 18.43
C GLN A 108 65.70 -1.75 17.62
N GLY A 109 65.61 -1.40 16.33
CA GLY A 109 66.77 -1.18 15.47
C GLY A 109 66.35 -0.53 14.17
N ALA A 110 66.59 0.78 14.02
CA ALA A 110 66.34 1.52 12.79
C ALA A 110 67.50 1.34 11.80
N ILE A 111 67.20 1.40 10.50
CA ILE A 111 68.08 1.87 9.42
C ILE A 111 67.19 2.39 8.29
N GLU A 112 67.57 3.52 7.71
CA GLU A 112 66.87 4.21 6.62
C GLU A 112 67.24 3.60 5.25
N GLY A 113 66.32 3.65 4.27
CA GLY A 113 66.57 3.21 2.89
C GLY A 113 65.49 3.71 1.94
N SER A 114 65.90 4.37 0.85
CA SER A 114 65.03 5.28 0.07
C SER A 114 64.56 4.71 -1.28
N CYS A 115 63.38 5.19 -1.70
CA CYS A 115 62.85 5.32 -3.07
C CYS A 115 62.47 4.06 -3.87
N GLY A 116 61.28 4.10 -4.50
CA GLY A 116 60.83 3.09 -5.46
C GLY A 116 59.31 3.01 -5.64
N ILE A 117 58.66 4.07 -6.16
CA ILE A 117 57.27 3.98 -6.66
C ILE A 117 57.32 3.64 -8.15
N GLU A 118 56.79 2.48 -8.53
CA GLU A 118 56.33 2.16 -9.89
C GLU A 118 55.21 1.10 -9.80
N PRO A 119 53.96 1.40 -10.22
CA PRO A 119 52.83 0.50 -10.05
C PRO A 119 52.50 -0.27 -11.33
N ASN A 120 52.99 -1.51 -11.46
CA ASN A 120 52.34 -2.48 -12.35
C ASN A 120 52.73 -3.95 -12.06
N LYS A 121 51.75 -4.74 -11.64
CA LYS A 121 51.72 -6.18 -11.95
C LYS A 121 50.37 -6.51 -12.57
N SER A 122 50.35 -6.46 -13.89
CA SER A 122 49.29 -6.96 -14.73
C SER A 122 49.07 -8.46 -14.51
N MET A 123 47.83 -8.81 -14.16
CA MET A 123 47.12 -10.06 -14.51
C MET A 123 47.99 -11.34 -14.61
N ASP A 124 48.19 -12.01 -13.47
CA ASP A 124 48.47 -13.45 -13.46
C ASP A 124 47.14 -14.22 -13.62
N MET A 125 46.75 -14.45 -14.89
CA MET A 125 45.57 -15.23 -15.26
C MET A 125 45.93 -16.70 -15.52
N GLY A 126 46.70 -17.31 -14.61
CA GLY A 126 47.38 -18.58 -14.91
C GLY A 126 47.69 -19.54 -13.77
N ASN A 127 46.95 -19.54 -12.64
CA ASN A 127 46.82 -20.70 -11.72
C ASN A 127 45.88 -20.41 -10.52
N GLN A 128 44.57 -20.23 -10.76
CA GLN A 128 43.62 -20.28 -9.64
C GLN A 128 43.45 -21.72 -9.16
N HIS A 129 43.52 -21.93 -7.84
CA HIS A 129 43.37 -23.23 -7.22
C HIS A 129 42.00 -23.87 -7.55
N PRO A 130 41.89 -25.17 -7.87
CA PRO A 130 40.60 -25.79 -8.20
C PRO A 130 39.52 -25.57 -7.13
N ALA A 131 39.88 -25.70 -5.85
CA ALA A 131 39.00 -25.36 -4.72
C ALA A 131 38.56 -23.88 -4.70
N MET A 132 39.44 -22.94 -5.06
CA MET A 132 39.09 -21.52 -5.15
C MET A 132 38.17 -21.22 -6.32
N CYS A 133 38.38 -21.86 -7.48
CA CYS A 133 37.47 -21.77 -8.61
C CYS A 133 36.07 -22.27 -8.21
N ARG A 134 35.99 -23.45 -7.57
CA ARG A 134 34.69 -24.02 -7.14
C ARG A 134 33.98 -23.15 -6.10
N LEU A 135 34.71 -22.57 -5.14
CA LEU A 135 34.12 -21.64 -4.18
C LEU A 135 33.62 -20.33 -4.85
N GLN A 136 34.30 -19.84 -5.88
CA GLN A 136 33.84 -18.69 -6.66
C GLN A 136 32.61 -19.01 -7.53
N GLU A 137 32.52 -20.22 -8.08
CA GLU A 137 31.31 -20.72 -8.78
C GLU A 137 30.12 -20.75 -7.84
N ILE A 138 30.26 -21.41 -6.68
CA ILE A 138 29.19 -21.48 -5.68
C ILE A 138 28.81 -20.08 -5.21
N GLN A 139 29.76 -19.17 -4.95
CA GLN A 139 29.44 -17.78 -4.59
C GLN A 139 28.64 -17.05 -5.68
N LYS A 140 28.86 -17.32 -6.97
CA LYS A 140 28.05 -16.74 -8.07
C LYS A 140 26.63 -17.29 -8.07
N GLU A 141 26.46 -18.60 -7.85
CA GLU A 141 25.13 -19.20 -7.71
C GLU A 141 24.40 -18.68 -6.46
N VAL A 142 25.07 -18.59 -5.31
CA VAL A 142 24.52 -18.05 -4.05
C VAL A 142 24.01 -16.62 -4.26
N LYS A 143 24.74 -15.76 -4.98
CA LYS A 143 24.30 -14.41 -5.32
C LYS A 143 23.05 -14.35 -6.22
N SER A 144 22.81 -15.34 -7.07
CA SER A 144 21.57 -15.39 -7.87
C SER A 144 20.35 -15.88 -7.06
N ILE A 145 20.60 -16.56 -5.94
CA ILE A 145 19.58 -17.03 -5.00
C ILE A 145 19.29 -15.97 -3.93
N GLU A 146 20.28 -15.17 -3.53
CA GLU A 146 20.16 -14.06 -2.58
C GLU A 146 18.98 -13.13 -2.92
N GLN A 147 18.85 -12.71 -4.18
CA GLN A 147 17.72 -11.87 -4.61
C GLN A 147 16.36 -12.58 -4.48
N GLN A 148 16.29 -13.90 -4.67
CA GLN A 148 15.07 -14.69 -4.50
C GLN A 148 14.70 -14.87 -3.02
N VAL A 149 15.69 -14.91 -2.12
CA VAL A 149 15.49 -14.97 -0.66
C VAL A 149 15.01 -13.63 -0.10
N ILE A 150 15.65 -12.53 -0.49
CA ILE A 150 15.27 -11.16 -0.11
C ILE A 150 13.85 -10.85 -0.59
N GLY A 151 13.51 -11.26 -1.81
CA GLY A 151 12.18 -11.13 -2.41
C GLY A 151 11.17 -12.22 -2.01
N PHE A 152 11.51 -13.15 -1.11
CA PHE A 152 10.61 -14.25 -0.75
C PHE A 152 9.44 -13.76 0.12
N SER A 153 8.25 -13.77 -0.45
CA SER A 153 7.00 -13.30 0.18
C SER A 153 6.06 -14.41 0.66
N GLY A 154 6.49 -15.67 0.61
CA GLY A 154 5.67 -16.84 0.97
C GLY A 154 5.71 -17.21 2.46
N LEU A 155 5.16 -18.37 2.78
CA LEU A 155 5.20 -19.02 4.10
C LEU A 155 6.16 -20.23 4.09
N SER A 156 6.40 -20.83 5.26
CA SER A 156 7.32 -21.96 5.43
C SER A 156 6.79 -23.29 4.88
N ASP A 157 5.48 -23.40 4.64
CA ASP A 157 4.85 -24.53 3.97
C ASP A 157 4.85 -24.43 2.44
N ASP A 158 5.23 -23.28 1.87
CA ASP A 158 5.24 -23.09 0.41
C ASP A 158 6.22 -24.00 -0.33
N LYS A 159 5.83 -24.37 -1.56
CA LYS A 159 6.69 -25.11 -2.49
C LYS A 159 7.97 -24.33 -2.82
N ASN A 160 7.86 -23.00 -2.93
CA ASN A 160 8.99 -22.11 -3.24
C ASN A 160 9.97 -21.98 -2.06
N TYR A 161 9.47 -21.91 -0.81
CA TYR A 161 10.31 -21.99 0.40
C TYR A 161 11.15 -23.28 0.39
N LYS A 162 10.49 -24.43 0.28
CA LYS A 162 11.11 -25.76 0.26
C LYS A 162 12.08 -25.98 -0.90
N LYS A 163 11.90 -25.26 -2.01
CA LYS A 163 12.83 -25.24 -3.15
C LYS A 163 14.09 -24.43 -2.81
N LEU A 164 13.94 -23.20 -2.32
CA LEU A 164 15.06 -22.33 -1.95
C LEU A 164 15.89 -22.92 -0.80
N GLU A 165 15.25 -23.38 0.26
CA GLU A 165 15.86 -24.07 1.40
C GLU A 165 16.71 -25.27 0.94
N ARG A 166 16.18 -26.11 0.03
CA ARG A 166 16.90 -27.26 -0.51
C ARG A 166 18.12 -26.87 -1.33
N ILE A 167 18.03 -25.81 -2.15
CA ILE A 167 19.14 -25.34 -2.98
C ILE A 167 20.26 -24.78 -2.09
N LEU A 168 19.93 -23.91 -1.14
CA LEU A 168 20.89 -23.34 -0.20
C LEU A 168 21.54 -24.43 0.67
N THR A 169 20.75 -25.37 1.19
CA THR A 169 21.28 -26.51 1.97
C THR A 169 22.21 -27.39 1.13
N LYS A 170 21.90 -27.63 -0.14
CA LYS A 170 22.79 -28.36 -1.08
C LYS A 170 24.10 -27.60 -1.29
N GLN A 171 24.05 -26.30 -1.51
CA GLN A 171 25.25 -25.47 -1.68
C GLN A 171 26.11 -25.44 -0.41
N LEU A 172 25.50 -25.43 0.79
CA LEU A 172 26.23 -25.50 2.06
C LEU A 172 27.02 -26.82 2.18
N PHE A 173 26.39 -27.96 1.86
CA PHE A 173 27.07 -29.25 1.82
C PHE A 173 28.19 -29.30 0.76
N GLU A 174 28.00 -28.64 -0.39
CA GLU A 174 29.07 -28.55 -1.40
C GLU A 174 30.25 -27.72 -0.89
N VAL A 175 30.02 -26.58 -0.23
CA VAL A 175 31.07 -25.76 0.40
C VAL A 175 31.82 -26.55 1.47
N ASP A 176 31.11 -27.30 2.33
CA ASP A 176 31.73 -28.16 3.35
C ASP A 176 32.58 -29.29 2.73
N SER A 177 32.20 -29.79 1.54
CA SER A 177 32.95 -30.82 0.82
C SER A 177 34.23 -30.33 0.15
N VAL A 178 34.45 -29.01 0.05
CA VAL A 178 35.66 -28.44 -0.55
C VAL A 178 36.86 -28.68 0.37
N ASP A 179 37.80 -29.51 -0.12
CA ASP A 179 39.13 -29.61 0.47
C ASP A 179 39.89 -28.29 0.30
N THR A 180 40.55 -27.88 1.38
CA THR A 180 41.32 -26.64 1.47
C THR A 180 42.82 -26.89 1.49
N GLU A 181 43.27 -28.15 1.61
CA GLU A 181 44.69 -28.53 1.66
C GLU A 181 45.49 -27.79 2.76
N GLY A 182 44.81 -27.30 3.81
CA GLY A 182 45.41 -26.45 4.86
C GLY A 182 45.68 -24.99 4.44
N LYS A 183 45.37 -24.60 3.20
CA LYS A 183 45.63 -23.26 2.66
C LYS A 183 44.66 -22.23 3.26
N GLY A 184 45.21 -21.27 4.02
CA GLY A 184 44.44 -20.34 4.84
C GLY A 184 43.53 -19.39 4.06
N ASP A 185 43.91 -19.00 2.85
CA ASP A 185 43.10 -18.22 1.91
C ASP A 185 41.86 -19.00 1.45
N ILE A 186 42.02 -20.29 1.12
CA ILE A 186 40.93 -21.19 0.72
C ILE A 186 40.01 -21.50 1.90
N GLN A 187 40.56 -21.73 3.09
CA GLN A 187 39.77 -21.87 4.32
C GLN A 187 38.94 -20.62 4.62
N GLN A 188 39.53 -19.43 4.44
CA GLN A 188 38.84 -18.16 4.65
C GLN A 188 37.76 -17.92 3.58
N ALA A 189 38.01 -18.29 2.32
CA ALA A 189 37.00 -18.28 1.26
C ALA A 189 35.84 -19.22 1.59
N ARG A 190 36.12 -20.50 1.90
CA ARG A 190 35.11 -21.50 2.30
C ARG A 190 34.24 -21.00 3.45
N LYS A 191 34.86 -20.43 4.49
CA LYS A 191 34.16 -19.84 5.64
C LYS A 191 33.23 -18.69 5.24
N ARG A 192 33.66 -17.79 4.35
CA ARG A 192 32.80 -16.70 3.84
C ARG A 192 31.58 -17.24 3.10
N VAL A 193 31.77 -18.15 2.13
CA VAL A 193 30.66 -18.71 1.35
C VAL A 193 29.66 -19.44 2.25
N ALA A 194 30.14 -20.25 3.22
CA ALA A 194 29.28 -20.91 4.19
C ALA A 194 28.48 -19.91 5.05
N GLN A 195 29.13 -18.85 5.55
CA GLN A 195 28.47 -17.80 6.33
C GLN A 195 27.42 -17.00 5.51
N ASP A 196 27.66 -16.79 4.22
CA ASP A 196 26.68 -16.20 3.31
C ASP A 196 25.45 -17.11 3.15
N ILE A 197 25.64 -18.41 2.93
CA ILE A 197 24.54 -19.38 2.78
C ILE A 197 23.75 -19.53 4.11
N GLU A 198 24.43 -19.60 5.26
CA GLU A 198 23.79 -19.63 6.57
C GLU A 198 22.98 -18.35 6.85
N ARG A 199 23.47 -17.17 6.42
CA ARG A 199 22.70 -15.92 6.49
C ARG A 199 21.41 -16.03 5.68
N LEU A 200 21.50 -16.47 4.43
CA LEU A 200 20.35 -16.56 3.53
C LEU A 200 19.30 -17.58 4.01
N LEU A 201 19.72 -18.73 4.54
CA LEU A 201 18.80 -19.70 5.15
C LEU A 201 18.03 -19.08 6.32
N LYS A 202 18.72 -18.35 7.20
CA LYS A 202 18.11 -17.64 8.33
C LYS A 202 17.18 -16.51 7.87
N GLU A 203 17.55 -15.77 6.84
CA GLU A 203 16.73 -14.70 6.27
C GLU A 203 15.45 -15.24 5.62
N LEU A 204 15.55 -16.37 4.90
CA LEU A 204 14.41 -17.08 4.34
C LEU A 204 13.43 -17.54 5.43
N GLU A 205 13.94 -18.13 6.52
CA GLU A 205 13.14 -18.52 7.70
C GLU A 205 12.48 -17.31 8.37
N GLN A 206 13.20 -16.18 8.49
CA GLN A 206 12.68 -14.93 9.08
C GLN A 206 11.63 -14.24 8.21
N ASN A 207 11.73 -14.33 6.88
CA ASN A 207 10.72 -13.83 5.96
C ASN A 207 9.45 -14.68 6.03
N ALA A 208 9.60 -16.02 5.98
CA ALA A 208 8.49 -16.98 6.01
C ALA A 208 7.66 -16.95 7.30
N ASN A 209 8.31 -16.71 8.45
CA ASN A 209 7.67 -16.75 9.78
C ASN A 209 7.51 -15.36 10.41
N HIS A 210 7.54 -14.28 9.62
CA HIS A 210 7.44 -12.92 10.13
C HIS A 210 6.04 -12.62 10.72
N PRO A 211 5.90 -11.95 11.88
CA PRO A 211 4.60 -11.61 12.45
C PRO A 211 3.65 -10.90 11.47
N HIS A 212 4.12 -9.86 10.79
CA HIS A 212 3.33 -9.16 9.77
C HIS A 212 3.06 -10.01 8.50
N ARG A 213 3.87 -11.03 8.18
CA ARG A 213 3.55 -11.97 7.08
C ARG A 213 2.39 -12.88 7.46
N ILE A 214 2.37 -13.33 8.72
CA ILE A 214 1.27 -14.13 9.29
C ILE A 214 0.00 -13.27 9.41
N GLU A 215 0.13 -11.99 9.76
CA GLU A 215 -0.98 -11.02 9.77
C GLU A 215 -1.60 -10.84 8.37
N ILE A 216 -0.78 -10.60 7.33
CA ILE A 216 -1.22 -10.58 5.93
C ILE A 216 -1.95 -11.87 5.54
N GLU A 217 -1.45 -13.03 5.99
CA GLU A 217 -2.09 -14.32 5.73
C GLU A 217 -3.46 -14.44 6.38
N ASN A 218 -3.58 -14.00 7.64
CA ASN A 218 -4.84 -14.10 8.38
C ASN A 218 -5.91 -13.19 7.78
N ILE A 219 -5.54 -11.95 7.40
CA ILE A 219 -6.44 -11.03 6.70
C ILE A 219 -6.84 -11.60 5.32
N PHE A 220 -5.93 -12.27 4.62
CA PHE A 220 -6.28 -12.96 3.37
C PHE A 220 -7.24 -14.13 3.59
N LYS A 221 -7.07 -14.90 4.67
CA LYS A 221 -7.98 -16.00 5.03
C LYS A 221 -9.37 -15.52 5.41
N GLU A 222 -9.49 -14.37 6.09
CA GLU A 222 -10.78 -13.71 6.30
C GLU A 222 -11.44 -13.36 4.95
N ALA A 223 -10.68 -12.76 4.02
CA ALA A 223 -11.15 -12.48 2.66
C ALA A 223 -11.59 -13.75 1.90
N GLN A 224 -10.83 -14.85 2.02
CA GLN A 224 -11.18 -16.15 1.43
C GLN A 224 -12.50 -16.69 1.97
N LEU A 225 -12.80 -16.50 3.26
CA LEU A 225 -14.05 -16.94 3.87
C LEU A 225 -15.24 -16.10 3.37
N LEU A 226 -15.14 -14.77 3.44
CA LEU A 226 -16.16 -13.85 2.92
C LEU A 226 -16.51 -14.17 1.45
N VAL A 227 -15.48 -14.29 0.60
CA VAL A 227 -15.68 -14.59 -0.83
C VAL A 227 -16.24 -16.00 -1.03
N LYS A 228 -15.89 -16.98 -0.20
CA LYS A 228 -16.45 -18.35 -0.31
C LYS A 228 -17.93 -18.40 0.05
N GLU A 229 -18.37 -17.58 0.99
CA GLU A 229 -19.80 -17.44 1.34
C GLU A 229 -20.57 -16.77 0.19
N GLU A 230 -19.96 -15.78 -0.47
CA GLU A 230 -20.56 -15.01 -1.58
C GLU A 230 -20.52 -15.71 -2.96
N ILE A 231 -19.54 -16.60 -3.24
CA ILE A 231 -19.49 -17.37 -4.51
C ILE A 231 -20.69 -18.31 -4.65
N ALA A 232 -21.23 -18.85 -3.55
CA ALA A 232 -22.32 -19.83 -3.60
C ALA A 232 -23.62 -19.24 -4.23
N PRO A 233 -24.08 -18.04 -3.83
CA PRO A 233 -25.12 -17.29 -4.56
C PRO A 233 -24.82 -17.03 -6.04
N LEU A 234 -23.59 -16.61 -6.38
CA LEU A 234 -23.21 -16.27 -7.77
C LEU A 234 -23.35 -17.46 -8.74
N CYS A 235 -23.27 -18.70 -8.24
CA CYS A 235 -23.49 -19.91 -9.02
C CYS A 235 -24.96 -20.34 -9.12
N SER A 236 -25.85 -19.81 -8.27
CA SER A 236 -27.28 -20.18 -8.21
C SER A 236 -28.22 -19.19 -8.91
N GLY A 237 -27.74 -17.99 -9.22
CA GLY A 237 -28.48 -16.97 -9.98
C GLY A 237 -29.21 -15.92 -9.14
N ASP A 238 -29.15 -16.01 -7.80
CA ASP A 238 -29.62 -14.94 -6.91
C ASP A 238 -28.57 -13.83 -6.84
N ASN A 239 -28.75 -12.83 -7.71
CA ASN A 239 -27.71 -11.86 -8.06
C ASN A 239 -27.78 -10.61 -7.16
N ARG A 240 -27.61 -10.78 -5.83
CA ARG A 240 -27.56 -9.70 -4.84
C ARG A 240 -26.43 -9.92 -3.84
N VAL A 241 -25.30 -9.27 -4.11
CA VAL A 241 -24.29 -9.01 -3.08
C VAL A 241 -24.94 -8.16 -2.00
N THR A 242 -24.70 -8.49 -0.73
CA THR A 242 -25.15 -7.68 0.39
C THR A 242 -24.28 -6.44 0.52
N ASP A 243 -24.86 -5.30 0.89
CA ASP A 243 -24.07 -4.10 1.23
C ASP A 243 -23.03 -4.43 2.34
N GLU A 244 -23.36 -5.39 3.21
CA GLU A 244 -22.50 -5.97 4.23
C GLU A 244 -21.23 -6.64 3.67
N PHE A 245 -21.29 -7.33 2.52
CA PHE A 245 -20.11 -7.91 1.87
C PHE A 245 -19.20 -6.84 1.26
N GLU A 246 -19.76 -5.81 0.62
CA GLU A 246 -18.95 -4.71 0.06
C GLU A 246 -18.24 -3.95 1.19
N GLU A 247 -18.93 -3.65 2.30
CA GLU A 247 -18.32 -3.07 3.50
C GLU A 247 -17.23 -3.98 4.11
N ALA A 248 -17.48 -5.29 4.22
CA ALA A 248 -16.51 -6.23 4.79
C ALA A 248 -15.24 -6.37 3.93
N ILE A 249 -15.36 -6.40 2.60
CA ILE A 249 -14.20 -6.43 1.69
C ILE A 249 -13.43 -5.10 1.72
N GLN A 250 -14.12 -3.95 1.84
CA GLN A 250 -13.47 -2.66 2.01
C GLN A 250 -12.69 -2.58 3.33
N ASP A 251 -13.24 -3.10 4.44
CA ASP A 251 -12.53 -3.21 5.73
C ASP A 251 -11.28 -4.11 5.63
N VAL A 252 -11.40 -5.29 4.99
CA VAL A 252 -10.27 -6.19 4.72
C VAL A 252 -9.16 -5.47 3.93
N ILE A 253 -9.51 -4.75 2.87
CA ILE A 253 -8.56 -3.97 2.06
C ILE A 253 -7.92 -2.88 2.92
N LEU A 254 -8.71 -2.16 3.72
CA LEU A 254 -8.23 -1.10 4.61
C LEU A 254 -7.25 -1.65 5.65
N ARG A 255 -7.59 -2.73 6.37
CA ARG A 255 -6.68 -3.35 7.34
C ARG A 255 -5.40 -3.85 6.68
N LEU A 256 -5.51 -4.44 5.50
CA LEU A 256 -4.36 -4.97 4.76
C LEU A 256 -3.40 -3.85 4.29
N THR A 257 -3.88 -2.66 3.90
CA THR A 257 -2.98 -1.52 3.59
C THR A 257 -2.24 -1.00 4.82
N HIS A 258 -2.83 -1.13 6.01
CA HIS A 258 -2.23 -0.68 7.28
C HIS A 258 -1.20 -1.67 7.88
N VAL A 259 -1.10 -2.91 7.39
CA VAL A 259 -0.07 -3.85 7.87
C VAL A 259 1.33 -3.31 7.58
N LYS A 260 2.14 -3.23 8.63
CA LYS A 260 3.49 -2.63 8.60
C LYS A 260 4.49 -3.56 7.91
N THR A 261 5.33 -2.97 7.06
CA THR A 261 6.33 -3.69 6.27
C THR A 261 7.76 -3.43 6.71
N GLY A 262 8.04 -2.34 7.44
CA GLY A 262 9.38 -2.02 7.99
C GLY A 262 10.50 -2.15 6.97
N GLY A 263 10.29 -1.63 5.77
CA GLY A 263 11.21 -1.67 4.63
C GLY A 263 11.47 -3.04 4.00
N LYS A 264 10.90 -4.13 4.51
CA LYS A 264 11.17 -5.49 3.99
C LYS A 264 10.45 -5.73 2.67
N ILE A 265 11.23 -5.92 1.61
CA ILE A 265 10.76 -6.24 0.25
C ILE A 265 9.81 -7.45 0.26
N SER A 266 10.14 -8.49 1.03
CA SER A 266 9.30 -9.68 1.26
C SER A 266 7.88 -9.34 1.75
N LEU A 267 7.75 -8.45 2.74
CA LEU A 267 6.45 -8.04 3.29
C LEU A 267 5.69 -7.09 2.36
N ARG A 268 6.41 -6.19 1.69
CA ARG A 268 5.83 -5.28 0.68
C ARG A 268 5.23 -6.07 -0.48
N LYS A 269 5.99 -7.03 -1.04
CA LYS A 269 5.51 -7.96 -2.07
C LYS A 269 4.32 -8.81 -1.57
N ALA A 270 4.37 -9.35 -0.36
CA ALA A 270 3.26 -10.12 0.21
C ALA A 270 1.97 -9.29 0.29
N ARG A 271 2.03 -8.12 0.93
CA ARG A 271 0.89 -7.20 1.11
C ARG A 271 0.31 -6.77 -0.23
N TYR A 272 1.16 -6.37 -1.17
CA TYR A 272 0.77 -5.90 -2.50
C TYR A 272 0.15 -7.02 -3.37
N HIS A 273 0.71 -8.23 -3.33
CA HIS A 273 0.14 -9.41 -4.01
C HIS A 273 -1.27 -9.73 -3.48
N THR A 274 -1.42 -9.79 -2.16
CA THR A 274 -2.72 -10.05 -1.52
C THR A 274 -3.74 -8.96 -1.84
N LEU A 275 -3.36 -7.67 -1.76
CA LEU A 275 -4.24 -6.55 -2.15
C LEU A 275 -4.67 -6.64 -3.62
N THR A 276 -3.75 -6.99 -4.52
CA THR A 276 -4.04 -7.13 -5.95
C THR A 276 -5.10 -8.20 -6.21
N ARG A 277 -5.00 -9.35 -5.51
CA ARG A 277 -5.97 -10.46 -5.61
C ARG A 277 -7.36 -10.05 -5.08
N ILE A 278 -7.42 -9.42 -3.90
CA ILE A 278 -8.69 -9.02 -3.28
C ILE A 278 -9.37 -7.92 -4.12
N CYS A 279 -8.63 -6.90 -4.58
CA CYS A 279 -9.19 -5.85 -5.44
C CYS A 279 -9.63 -6.37 -6.81
N ALA A 280 -8.94 -7.34 -7.40
CA ALA A 280 -9.39 -8.00 -8.63
C ALA A 280 -10.72 -8.74 -8.41
N VAL A 281 -10.85 -9.48 -7.31
CA VAL A 281 -12.10 -10.16 -6.96
C VAL A 281 -13.25 -9.18 -6.72
N GLN A 282 -13.01 -8.10 -5.97
CA GLN A 282 -13.99 -7.02 -5.79
C GLN A 282 -14.44 -6.45 -7.15
N GLU A 283 -13.49 -6.13 -8.04
CA GLU A 283 -13.81 -5.58 -9.35
C GLU A 283 -14.61 -6.54 -10.23
N ILE A 284 -14.27 -7.84 -10.22
CA ILE A 284 -15.01 -8.89 -10.94
C ILE A 284 -16.46 -9.00 -10.45
N ILE A 285 -16.67 -8.94 -9.13
CA ILE A 285 -17.99 -9.00 -8.51
C ILE A 285 -18.79 -7.72 -8.85
N GLU A 286 -18.20 -6.54 -8.68
CA GLU A 286 -18.82 -5.26 -9.03
C GLU A 286 -19.21 -5.18 -10.52
N ASP A 287 -18.34 -5.62 -11.44
CA ASP A 287 -18.63 -5.61 -12.88
C ASP A 287 -19.79 -6.56 -13.22
N SER A 288 -19.87 -7.74 -12.59
CA SER A 288 -21.01 -8.68 -12.81
C SER A 288 -22.36 -8.14 -12.33
N MET A 289 -22.36 -7.18 -11.39
CA MET A 289 -23.58 -6.50 -10.94
C MET A 289 -23.90 -5.26 -11.77
N LYS A 290 -22.89 -4.42 -12.04
CA LYS A 290 -23.05 -3.13 -12.73
C LYS A 290 -23.25 -3.28 -14.24
N ARG A 291 -22.85 -4.43 -14.81
CA ARG A 291 -23.03 -4.79 -16.22
C ARG A 291 -23.69 -6.16 -16.36
N GLN A 292 -24.97 -6.26 -15.99
CA GLN A 292 -25.86 -7.09 -16.80
C GLN A 292 -25.76 -6.53 -18.24
N PRO A 293 -25.30 -7.31 -19.24
CA PRO A 293 -25.24 -6.84 -20.61
C PRO A 293 -26.63 -6.45 -21.08
N SER A 294 -26.71 -5.56 -22.08
CA SER A 294 -27.99 -5.10 -22.62
C SER A 294 -28.88 -6.32 -22.90
N LEU A 295 -30.05 -6.40 -22.23
CA LEU A 295 -30.71 -7.66 -21.80
C LEU A 295 -30.50 -8.84 -22.74
N PRO A 296 -30.25 -10.07 -22.21
CA PRO A 296 -30.07 -11.26 -23.05
C PRO A 296 -31.21 -11.34 -24.06
N LEU A 297 -30.84 -11.17 -25.33
CA LEU A 297 -31.81 -11.05 -26.40
C LEU A 297 -32.67 -12.32 -26.42
N SER A 298 -33.96 -12.17 -26.71
CA SER A 298 -34.87 -13.31 -26.85
C SER A 298 -34.27 -14.33 -27.83
N GLU A 299 -34.25 -15.60 -27.45
CA GLU A 299 -33.69 -16.67 -28.29
C GLU A 299 -34.37 -16.76 -29.66
N ASP A 300 -35.63 -16.32 -29.74
CA ASP A 300 -36.44 -16.25 -30.96
C ASP A 300 -35.93 -15.17 -31.95
N ALA A 301 -35.05 -14.27 -31.54
CA ALA A 301 -34.58 -13.15 -32.37
C ALA A 301 -33.61 -13.58 -33.49
N HIS A 302 -32.74 -14.57 -33.23
CA HIS A 302 -31.76 -15.11 -34.19
C HIS A 302 -31.07 -16.38 -33.65
N PRO A 303 -30.71 -17.37 -34.49
CA PRO A 303 -29.98 -18.57 -34.04
C PRO A 303 -28.67 -18.26 -33.29
N SER A 304 -27.94 -17.22 -33.71
CA SER A 304 -26.70 -16.79 -33.04
C SER A 304 -26.93 -16.29 -31.61
N VAL A 305 -28.13 -15.81 -31.26
CA VAL A 305 -28.43 -15.30 -29.92
C VAL A 305 -28.42 -16.41 -28.88
N SER A 306 -29.06 -17.56 -29.14
CA SER A 306 -29.02 -18.70 -28.21
C SER A 306 -27.58 -19.20 -27.98
N LYS A 307 -26.71 -19.16 -29.00
CA LYS A 307 -25.28 -19.48 -28.84
C LYS A 307 -24.51 -18.40 -28.05
N ILE A 308 -24.82 -17.11 -28.20
CA ILE A 308 -24.22 -16.05 -27.34
C ILE A 308 -24.69 -16.21 -25.89
N ASN A 309 -25.99 -16.47 -25.66
CA ASN A 309 -26.55 -16.73 -24.33
C ASN A 309 -25.88 -17.95 -23.67
N SER A 310 -25.68 -19.04 -24.43
CA SER A 310 -24.94 -20.22 -23.98
C SER A 310 -23.48 -19.89 -23.61
N VAL A 311 -22.77 -19.11 -24.43
CA VAL A 311 -21.41 -18.67 -24.11
C VAL A 311 -21.41 -17.81 -22.84
N MET A 312 -22.36 -16.88 -22.68
CA MET A 312 -22.50 -16.06 -21.46
C MET A 312 -22.69 -16.90 -20.19
N CYS A 313 -23.45 -18.00 -20.25
CA CYS A 313 -23.55 -18.94 -19.13
C CYS A 313 -22.20 -19.59 -18.78
N GLU A 314 -21.39 -19.96 -19.78
CA GLU A 314 -20.03 -20.47 -19.54
C GLU A 314 -19.06 -19.39 -19.03
N VAL A 315 -19.19 -18.14 -19.49
CA VAL A 315 -18.43 -16.99 -18.96
C VAL A 315 -18.77 -16.75 -17.49
N ASN A 316 -20.03 -16.88 -17.09
CA ASN A 316 -20.44 -16.75 -15.69
C ASN A 316 -19.85 -17.86 -14.80
N LYS A 317 -19.79 -19.10 -15.28
CA LYS A 317 -19.08 -20.20 -14.58
C LYS A 317 -17.58 -19.92 -14.49
N ALA A 318 -16.96 -19.53 -15.61
CA ALA A 318 -15.55 -19.19 -15.68
C ALA A 318 -15.19 -18.02 -14.75
N ARG A 319 -16.08 -17.04 -14.55
CA ARG A 319 -15.94 -15.99 -13.53
C ARG A 319 -15.89 -16.56 -12.12
N GLY A 320 -16.79 -17.48 -11.78
CA GLY A 320 -16.76 -18.19 -10.49
C GLY A 320 -15.45 -18.96 -10.27
N THR A 321 -14.97 -19.68 -11.28
CA THR A 321 -13.65 -20.34 -11.25
C THR A 321 -12.51 -19.34 -11.09
N LEU A 322 -12.51 -18.23 -11.83
CA LEU A 322 -11.50 -17.17 -11.74
C LEU A 322 -11.41 -16.60 -10.32
N ILE A 323 -12.54 -16.26 -9.70
CA ILE A 323 -12.58 -15.80 -8.31
C ILE A 323 -12.00 -16.88 -7.38
N ALA A 324 -12.37 -18.16 -7.59
CA ALA A 324 -11.87 -19.26 -6.77
C ALA A 324 -10.34 -19.50 -6.92
N LEU A 325 -9.78 -19.29 -8.10
CA LEU A 325 -8.32 -19.30 -8.36
C LEU A 325 -7.64 -18.08 -7.72
N LEU A 326 -8.17 -16.87 -7.96
CA LEU A 326 -7.67 -15.64 -7.36
C LEU A 326 -7.72 -15.67 -5.83
N MET A 327 -8.67 -16.37 -5.21
CA MET A 327 -8.68 -16.59 -3.76
C MET A 327 -7.93 -17.87 -3.31
N GLY A 328 -7.49 -18.73 -4.22
CA GLY A 328 -6.78 -19.98 -3.89
C GLY A 328 -7.62 -21.00 -3.12
N VAL A 329 -8.96 -20.91 -3.21
CA VAL A 329 -9.89 -21.75 -2.44
C VAL A 329 -10.22 -23.07 -3.15
N ASN A 330 -10.05 -23.16 -4.46
CA ASN A 330 -10.24 -24.37 -5.27
C ASN A 330 -8.99 -24.68 -6.12
N ASN A 331 -8.57 -25.95 -6.13
CA ASN A 331 -7.37 -26.43 -6.86
C ASN A 331 -7.68 -27.34 -8.07
N SER A 332 -8.93 -27.35 -8.55
CA SER A 332 -9.39 -28.24 -9.63
C SER A 332 -8.97 -27.77 -11.03
N GLU A 333 -8.78 -26.46 -11.20
CA GLU A 333 -8.42 -25.82 -12.46
C GLU A 333 -7.11 -25.05 -12.32
N THR A 334 -6.60 -24.52 -13.44
CA THR A 334 -5.37 -23.71 -13.48
C THR A 334 -5.59 -22.51 -14.39
N CYS A 335 -4.85 -21.42 -14.18
CA CYS A 335 -4.99 -20.22 -15.01
C CYS A 335 -4.77 -20.48 -16.50
N LYS A 336 -3.86 -21.41 -16.85
CA LYS A 336 -3.67 -21.89 -18.24
C LYS A 336 -4.89 -22.61 -18.81
N HIS A 337 -5.56 -23.43 -18.00
CA HIS A 337 -6.80 -24.07 -18.42
C HIS A 337 -7.90 -23.04 -18.64
N LEU A 338 -8.12 -22.15 -17.68
CA LEU A 338 -9.17 -21.15 -17.76
C LEU A 338 -8.93 -20.13 -18.89
N SER A 339 -7.68 -19.71 -19.11
CA SER A 339 -7.29 -18.86 -20.24
C SER A 339 -7.55 -19.54 -21.59
N CYS A 340 -7.27 -20.85 -21.71
CA CYS A 340 -7.61 -21.64 -22.89
C CYS A 340 -9.13 -21.74 -23.11
N VAL A 341 -9.92 -21.98 -22.05
CA VAL A 341 -11.39 -22.01 -22.11
C VAL A 341 -11.94 -20.66 -22.57
N LEU A 342 -11.54 -19.55 -21.92
CA LEU A 342 -11.96 -18.20 -22.27
C LEU A 342 -11.58 -17.82 -23.71
N SER A 343 -10.37 -18.17 -24.15
CA SER A 343 -9.93 -17.96 -25.54
C SER A 343 -10.75 -18.78 -26.55
N GLY A 344 -11.14 -20.01 -26.18
CA GLY A 344 -12.05 -20.84 -26.97
C GLY A 344 -13.45 -20.22 -27.09
N LEU A 345 -13.97 -19.63 -26.01
CA LEU A 345 -15.25 -18.92 -26.03
C LEU A 345 -15.23 -17.67 -26.93
N ILE A 346 -14.10 -16.94 -27.02
CA ILE A 346 -13.94 -15.86 -28.01
C ILE A 346 -14.02 -16.42 -29.44
N ALA A 347 -13.29 -17.50 -29.74
CA ALA A 347 -13.30 -18.11 -31.07
C ALA A 347 -14.70 -18.62 -31.47
N ASP A 348 -15.45 -19.20 -30.52
CA ASP A 348 -16.84 -19.61 -30.71
C ASP A 348 -17.77 -18.43 -31.03
N LEU A 349 -17.54 -17.26 -30.44
CA LEU A 349 -18.29 -16.02 -30.73
C LEU A 349 -17.90 -15.42 -32.09
N ASP A 350 -16.61 -15.38 -32.41
CA ASP A 350 -16.11 -14.82 -33.67
C ASP A 350 -16.55 -15.64 -34.90
N ALA A 351 -16.76 -16.95 -34.73
CA ALA A 351 -17.34 -17.84 -35.74
C ALA A 351 -18.83 -17.58 -36.04
N LEU A 352 -19.54 -16.77 -35.24
CA LEU A 352 -20.96 -16.48 -35.45
C LEU A 352 -21.18 -15.47 -36.57
N ASP A 353 -22.03 -15.85 -37.54
CA ASP A 353 -22.61 -14.88 -38.45
C ASP A 353 -23.62 -13.98 -37.69
N VAL A 354 -23.32 -12.69 -37.71
CA VAL A 354 -24.12 -11.59 -37.13
C VAL A 354 -24.22 -10.42 -38.13
N CYS A 355 -24.00 -10.67 -39.43
CA CYS A 355 -24.12 -9.66 -40.47
C CYS A 355 -25.54 -9.07 -40.54
N GLY A 356 -25.65 -7.80 -40.90
CA GLY A 356 -26.94 -7.10 -41.04
C GLY A 356 -27.66 -6.72 -39.73
N ARG A 357 -27.37 -7.35 -38.58
CA ARG A 357 -28.04 -7.05 -37.30
C ARG A 357 -27.10 -6.39 -36.28
N THR A 358 -27.26 -5.07 -36.07
CA THR A 358 -26.35 -4.28 -35.21
C THR A 358 -26.49 -4.61 -33.73
N GLU A 359 -27.70 -4.85 -33.24
CA GLU A 359 -27.97 -5.23 -31.84
C GLU A 359 -27.22 -6.51 -31.45
N ILE A 360 -27.31 -7.56 -32.27
CA ILE A 360 -26.64 -8.86 -32.01
C ILE A 360 -25.11 -8.73 -32.09
N ARG A 361 -24.60 -7.91 -33.01
CA ARG A 361 -23.16 -7.61 -33.10
C ARG A 361 -22.65 -6.84 -31.87
N ASN A 362 -23.44 -5.90 -31.35
CA ASN A 362 -23.10 -5.17 -30.12
C ASN A 362 -23.15 -6.12 -28.92
N TYR A 363 -24.20 -6.93 -28.79
CA TYR A 363 -24.34 -7.94 -27.74
C TYR A 363 -23.17 -8.93 -27.73
N ARG A 364 -22.78 -9.47 -28.89
CA ARG A 364 -21.57 -10.29 -29.05
C ARG A 364 -20.31 -9.55 -28.59
N LYS A 365 -20.16 -8.27 -28.97
CA LYS A 365 -19.01 -7.44 -28.60
C LYS A 365 -18.94 -7.19 -27.09
N GLU A 366 -20.07 -6.97 -26.42
CA GLU A 366 -20.16 -6.87 -24.96
C GLU A 366 -19.65 -8.14 -24.27
N VAL A 367 -20.05 -9.33 -24.75
CA VAL A 367 -19.56 -10.61 -24.20
C VAL A 367 -18.07 -10.83 -24.47
N VAL A 368 -17.57 -10.50 -25.66
CA VAL A 368 -16.12 -10.57 -25.96
C VAL A 368 -15.33 -9.59 -25.08
N GLU A 369 -15.84 -8.39 -24.82
CA GLU A 369 -15.20 -7.44 -23.90
C GLU A 369 -15.16 -7.95 -22.46
N ASP A 370 -16.23 -8.60 -21.99
CA ASP A 370 -16.28 -9.25 -20.67
C ASP A 370 -15.25 -10.39 -20.56
N ILE A 371 -15.17 -11.29 -21.55
CA ILE A 371 -14.14 -12.35 -21.59
C ILE A 371 -12.72 -11.76 -21.57
N ASN A 372 -12.48 -10.69 -22.34
CA ASN A 372 -11.17 -10.01 -22.35
C ASN A 372 -10.83 -9.31 -21.02
N LYS A 373 -11.81 -8.96 -20.18
CA LYS A 373 -11.54 -8.54 -18.80
C LYS A 373 -11.13 -9.72 -17.93
N LEU A 374 -11.84 -10.84 -18.01
CA LEU A 374 -11.53 -12.05 -17.23
C LEU A 374 -10.12 -12.57 -17.53
N LEU A 375 -9.70 -12.56 -18.81
CA LEU A 375 -8.34 -12.92 -19.23
C LEU A 375 -7.27 -12.05 -18.56
N LYS A 376 -7.45 -10.72 -18.48
CA LYS A 376 -6.48 -9.81 -17.85
C LYS A 376 -6.20 -10.13 -16.38
N TYR A 377 -7.18 -10.65 -15.64
CA TYR A 377 -6.95 -11.05 -14.25
C TYR A 377 -6.19 -12.38 -14.11
N LEU A 378 -6.19 -13.24 -15.15
CA LEU A 378 -5.36 -14.44 -15.18
C LEU A 378 -3.90 -14.10 -15.42
N ASP A 379 -3.62 -13.13 -16.30
CA ASP A 379 -2.27 -12.65 -16.56
C ASP A 379 -1.61 -12.09 -15.27
N LEU A 380 -2.40 -11.43 -14.41
CA LEU A 380 -1.94 -10.95 -13.09
C LEU A 380 -1.47 -12.07 -12.14
N GLU A 381 -1.96 -13.31 -12.27
CA GLU A 381 -1.48 -14.43 -11.44
C GLU A 381 -0.16 -15.01 -11.97
N GLU A 382 -0.04 -15.23 -13.28
CA GLU A 382 1.19 -15.79 -13.87
C GLU A 382 2.39 -14.82 -13.76
N GLU A 383 2.14 -13.51 -13.78
CA GLU A 383 3.18 -12.50 -13.59
C GLU A 383 3.67 -12.38 -12.13
N ALA A 384 2.85 -12.71 -11.13
CA ALA A 384 3.16 -12.46 -9.71
C ALA A 384 4.33 -13.30 -9.15
N ASP A 385 4.43 -14.54 -9.60
CA ASP A 385 5.50 -15.47 -9.20
C ASP A 385 6.85 -15.13 -9.85
N SER A 386 6.83 -14.41 -10.98
CA SER A 386 7.98 -14.24 -11.89
C SER A 386 8.50 -12.80 -12.00
N THR A 387 7.67 -11.78 -11.75
CA THR A 387 7.92 -10.43 -12.25
C THR A 387 8.16 -9.39 -11.15
N TYR A 388 9.06 -8.44 -11.44
CA TYR A 388 9.27 -7.21 -10.67
C TYR A 388 8.07 -6.24 -10.68
N ALA A 389 6.96 -6.57 -11.36
CA ALA A 389 5.74 -5.76 -11.41
C ALA A 389 5.07 -5.56 -10.03
N PHE A 390 5.45 -6.39 -9.05
CA PHE A 390 5.02 -6.32 -7.65
C PHE A 390 6.04 -5.59 -6.75
N ASP A 391 7.15 -5.10 -7.32
CA ASP A 391 8.05 -4.15 -6.67
C ASP A 391 7.55 -2.72 -6.95
N LEU A 392 6.84 -2.15 -5.98
CA LEU A 392 6.31 -0.79 -6.05
C LEU A 392 7.41 0.26 -6.32
N GLY A 393 8.67 0.00 -5.96
CA GLY A 393 9.80 0.88 -6.25
C GLY A 393 10.16 1.02 -7.74
N GLN A 394 9.60 0.18 -8.62
CA GLN A 394 9.73 0.31 -10.09
C GLN A 394 8.45 0.81 -10.77
N ASN A 395 7.36 0.98 -10.01
CA ASN A 395 6.08 1.43 -10.54
C ASN A 395 6.15 2.92 -10.93
N GLN A 396 5.74 3.26 -12.15
CA GLN A 396 5.85 4.62 -12.68
C GLN A 396 5.03 5.66 -11.89
N SER A 397 3.89 5.28 -11.31
CA SER A 397 3.10 6.18 -10.47
C SER A 397 3.75 6.40 -9.11
N ILE A 398 4.35 5.38 -8.50
CA ILE A 398 5.14 5.51 -7.27
C ILE A 398 6.38 6.37 -7.50
N LEU A 399 7.14 6.13 -8.56
CA LEU A 399 8.32 6.94 -8.93
C LEU A 399 7.98 8.42 -9.15
N LYS A 400 6.81 8.73 -9.75
CA LYS A 400 6.29 10.10 -9.85
C LYS A 400 6.00 10.71 -8.46
N ILE A 401 5.31 9.97 -7.59
CA ILE A 401 5.01 10.41 -6.21
C ILE A 401 6.29 10.66 -5.41
N GLU A 402 7.29 9.77 -5.50
CA GLU A 402 8.60 9.94 -4.86
C GLU A 402 9.35 11.16 -5.40
N GLY A 403 9.28 11.42 -6.70
CA GLY A 403 9.80 12.63 -7.34
C GLY A 403 9.17 13.91 -6.79
N VAL A 404 7.85 13.91 -6.58
CA VAL A 404 7.14 15.03 -5.92
C VAL A 404 7.57 15.18 -4.46
N LEU A 405 7.60 14.09 -3.69
CA LEU A 405 8.03 14.10 -2.30
C LEU A 405 9.48 14.58 -2.14
N LYS A 406 10.37 14.28 -3.10
CA LYS A 406 11.74 14.79 -3.13
C LYS A 406 11.76 16.32 -3.27
N LYS A 407 11.06 16.88 -4.26
CA LYS A 407 10.95 18.34 -4.44
C LYS A 407 10.32 19.02 -3.22
N MET A 408 9.26 18.44 -2.66
CA MET A 408 8.64 18.94 -1.43
C MET A 408 9.64 18.98 -0.26
N ARG A 409 10.49 17.96 -0.10
CA ARG A 409 11.56 17.96 0.92
C ARG A 409 12.61 19.04 0.65
N GLU A 410 12.94 19.35 -0.60
CA GLU A 410 13.84 20.44 -0.98
C GLU A 410 13.23 21.80 -0.55
N VAL A 411 12.00 22.10 -0.96
CA VAL A 411 11.23 23.31 -0.53
C VAL A 411 11.11 23.40 1.00
N LYS A 412 10.79 22.29 1.68
CA LYS A 412 10.72 22.21 3.16
C LYS A 412 12.05 22.59 3.80
N ASN A 413 13.15 22.07 3.28
CA ASN A 413 14.49 22.31 3.83
C ASN A 413 14.95 23.76 3.64
N GLU A 414 14.51 24.43 2.58
CA GLU A 414 14.75 25.87 2.39
C GLU A 414 13.89 26.70 3.35
N LEU A 415 12.59 26.43 3.43
CA LEU A 415 11.66 27.10 4.36
C LEU A 415 12.10 27.00 5.83
N LEU A 416 12.56 25.83 6.27
CA LEU A 416 12.99 25.60 7.66
C LEU A 416 14.34 26.27 8.00
N LYS A 417 15.17 26.58 6.99
CA LYS A 417 16.47 27.27 7.18
C LYS A 417 16.36 28.79 7.03
N ALA A 418 15.34 29.28 6.33
CA ALA A 418 15.16 30.70 6.05
C ALA A 418 14.83 31.49 7.34
N GLN A 419 15.63 32.51 7.64
CA GLN A 419 15.55 33.24 8.92
C GLN A 419 14.46 34.32 8.98
N ASN A 420 14.00 34.85 7.84
CA ASN A 420 12.87 35.79 7.67
C ASN A 420 12.51 35.93 6.17
N PRO A 421 11.39 35.37 5.66
CA PRO A 421 11.28 35.22 4.21
C PRO A 421 9.86 35.40 3.61
N SER A 422 9.24 36.57 3.75
CA SER A 422 7.89 36.85 3.21
C SER A 422 7.74 36.58 1.71
N ASP A 423 8.76 36.90 0.90
CA ASP A 423 8.74 36.68 -0.55
C ASP A 423 8.94 35.20 -0.92
N LEU A 424 9.65 34.44 -0.07
CA LEU A 424 9.90 33.01 -0.26
C LEU A 424 8.62 32.20 0.00
N TYR A 425 7.77 32.64 0.93
CA TYR A 425 6.47 32.01 1.19
C TYR A 425 5.58 31.97 -0.06
N LEU A 426 5.50 33.07 -0.82
CA LEU A 426 4.69 33.12 -2.04
C LEU A 426 5.25 32.21 -3.14
N GLY A 427 6.57 32.20 -3.32
CA GLY A 427 7.26 31.31 -4.26
C GLY A 427 7.04 29.83 -3.90
N SER A 428 7.39 29.45 -2.67
CA SER A 428 7.24 28.08 -2.16
C SER A 428 5.79 27.62 -2.19
N LYS A 429 4.81 28.46 -1.85
CA LYS A 429 3.39 28.09 -1.90
C LYS A 429 2.92 27.84 -3.34
N THR A 430 3.40 28.63 -4.31
CA THR A 430 3.12 28.43 -5.73
C THR A 430 3.73 27.11 -6.24
N GLU A 431 4.96 26.81 -5.84
CA GLU A 431 5.62 25.54 -6.17
C GLU A 431 4.87 24.33 -5.56
N LEU A 432 4.51 24.39 -4.28
CA LEU A 432 3.75 23.34 -3.59
C LEU A 432 2.37 23.12 -4.24
N GLN A 433 1.68 24.18 -4.69
CA GLN A 433 0.44 24.03 -5.45
C GLN A 433 0.68 23.32 -6.80
N GLY A 434 1.80 23.59 -7.47
CA GLY A 434 2.24 22.86 -8.66
C GLY A 434 2.63 21.39 -8.39
N LEU A 435 3.08 21.07 -7.18
CA LEU A 435 3.29 19.68 -6.73
C LEU A 435 1.97 18.95 -6.49
N ILE A 436 0.92 19.62 -5.97
CA ILE A 436 -0.43 19.05 -5.90
C ILE A 436 -0.96 18.72 -7.30
N GLY A 437 -0.81 19.63 -8.28
CA GLY A 437 -1.18 19.35 -9.67
C GLY A 437 -0.48 18.12 -10.26
N GLN A 438 0.84 17.99 -10.03
CA GLN A 438 1.60 16.79 -10.41
C GLN A 438 1.09 15.51 -9.73
N LEU A 439 0.58 15.58 -8.49
CA LEU A 439 -0.03 14.44 -7.79
C LEU A 439 -1.42 14.12 -8.33
N ASP A 440 -2.18 15.11 -8.79
CA ASP A 440 -3.51 14.94 -9.38
C ASP A 440 -3.45 14.24 -10.75
N GLU A 441 -2.36 14.42 -11.50
CA GLU A 441 -2.05 13.73 -12.76
C GLU A 441 -1.49 12.30 -12.58
N VAL A 442 -1.28 11.83 -11.34
CA VAL A 442 -0.81 10.45 -11.11
C VAL A 442 -1.94 9.46 -11.37
N ASP A 443 -1.73 8.57 -12.34
CA ASP A 443 -2.61 7.43 -12.56
C ASP A 443 -2.61 6.52 -11.32
N LEU A 444 -3.74 6.51 -10.63
CA LEU A 444 -3.99 5.67 -9.46
C LEU A 444 -4.30 4.22 -9.83
N GLY A 445 -4.74 3.99 -11.08
CA GLY A 445 -5.43 2.78 -11.49
C GLY A 445 -6.51 2.36 -10.47
N LYS A 446 -6.66 1.04 -10.30
CA LYS A 446 -7.45 0.45 -9.20
C LYS A 446 -6.59 -0.02 -8.04
N ASN A 447 -5.32 0.39 -7.98
CA ASN A 447 -4.38 -0.10 -6.97
C ASN A 447 -4.51 0.65 -5.62
N PRO A 448 -4.88 -0.03 -4.52
CA PRO A 448 -5.03 0.63 -3.22
C PRO A 448 -3.71 1.24 -2.72
N CYS A 449 -2.56 0.60 -2.93
CA CYS A 449 -1.28 1.15 -2.50
C CYS A 449 -0.95 2.48 -3.19
N ILE A 450 -1.24 2.63 -4.50
CA ILE A 450 -0.97 3.87 -5.25
C ILE A 450 -1.96 4.98 -4.84
N ARG A 451 -3.25 4.65 -4.62
CA ARG A 451 -4.23 5.62 -4.08
C ARG A 451 -3.77 6.19 -2.74
N GLU A 452 -3.42 5.28 -1.84
CA GLU A 452 -3.03 5.61 -0.48
C GLU A 452 -1.66 6.33 -0.50
N ALA A 453 -0.77 5.99 -1.45
CA ALA A 453 0.50 6.69 -1.69
C ALA A 453 0.32 8.17 -2.03
N ARG A 454 -0.53 8.44 -3.03
CA ARG A 454 -0.89 9.80 -3.44
C ARG A 454 -1.54 10.53 -2.26
N ARG A 455 -2.43 9.90 -1.50
CA ARG A 455 -3.08 10.52 -0.33
C ARG A 455 -2.04 10.99 0.70
N ARG A 456 -1.07 10.14 1.08
CA ARG A 456 0.01 10.53 2.01
C ARG A 456 0.83 11.70 1.46
N ALA A 457 1.22 11.65 0.18
CA ALA A 457 1.99 12.73 -0.43
C ALA A 457 1.23 14.06 -0.52
N VAL A 458 -0.06 14.03 -0.86
CA VAL A 458 -0.95 15.21 -0.83
C VAL A 458 -1.02 15.79 0.58
N ILE A 459 -1.13 14.96 1.62
CA ILE A 459 -1.16 15.42 3.02
C ILE A 459 0.17 16.06 3.44
N GLU A 460 1.32 15.50 3.06
CA GLU A 460 2.63 16.10 3.34
C GLU A 460 2.76 17.50 2.70
N VAL A 461 2.44 17.62 1.40
CA VAL A 461 2.49 18.90 0.65
C VAL A 461 1.50 19.92 1.26
N GLN A 462 0.25 19.51 1.49
CA GLN A 462 -0.80 20.38 2.04
C GLN A 462 -0.48 20.83 3.48
N THR A 463 0.19 20.00 4.27
CA THR A 463 0.61 20.37 5.63
C THR A 463 1.73 21.41 5.61
N LEU A 464 2.65 21.32 4.65
CA LEU A 464 3.68 22.35 4.45
C LEU A 464 3.06 23.68 3.97
N MET A 465 2.06 23.64 3.08
CA MET A 465 1.28 24.84 2.72
C MET A 465 0.56 25.44 3.93
N THR A 466 -0.04 24.60 4.79
CA THR A 466 -0.72 25.03 6.02
C THR A 466 0.25 25.71 7.00
N PHE A 467 1.51 25.24 7.07
CA PHE A 467 2.56 25.90 7.84
C PHE A 467 2.89 27.30 7.31
N ILE A 468 2.99 27.47 5.99
CA ILE A 468 3.21 28.78 5.35
C ILE A 468 2.03 29.72 5.67
N ASP A 469 0.79 29.27 5.45
CA ASP A 469 -0.43 30.07 5.70
C ASP A 469 -0.53 30.53 7.15
N LEU A 470 -0.18 29.66 8.09
CA LEU A 470 -0.14 29.97 9.52
C LEU A 470 0.96 30.99 9.86
N LYS A 471 2.16 30.87 9.27
CA LYS A 471 3.24 31.86 9.44
C LYS A 471 2.83 33.22 8.87
N GLU A 472 2.28 33.27 7.66
CA GLU A 472 1.75 34.51 7.06
C GLU A 472 0.68 35.17 7.94
N ALA A 473 -0.27 34.40 8.47
CA ALA A 473 -1.33 34.92 9.33
C ALA A 473 -0.77 35.54 10.63
N LEU A 474 0.23 34.88 11.23
CA LEU A 474 0.91 35.38 12.43
C LEU A 474 1.73 36.64 12.16
N GLU A 475 2.43 36.75 11.03
CA GLU A 475 3.14 37.99 10.66
C GLU A 475 2.17 39.14 10.35
N LYS A 476 1.10 38.89 9.59
CA LYS A 476 0.03 39.87 9.30
C LYS A 476 -0.58 40.42 10.61
N ARG A 477 -0.77 39.56 11.62
CA ARG A 477 -1.23 39.97 12.95
C ARG A 477 -0.22 40.87 13.68
N LYS A 478 1.08 40.56 13.64
CA LYS A 478 2.11 41.44 14.25
C LYS A 478 2.13 42.85 13.65
N GLN A 479 1.79 42.97 12.36
CA GLN A 479 1.74 44.24 11.64
C GLN A 479 0.51 45.10 12.02
N GLY A 480 -0.57 44.48 12.53
CA GLY A 480 -1.85 45.14 12.81
C GLY A 480 -2.24 45.07 14.28
N VAL A 481 -1.74 46.00 15.10
CA VAL A 481 -2.08 46.10 16.53
C VAL A 481 -3.33 46.98 16.73
N ALA A 482 -4.49 46.33 16.86
CA ALA A 482 -5.70 46.92 17.43
C ALA A 482 -5.97 46.31 18.82
N GLU A 483 -6.86 46.91 19.61
CA GLU A 483 -7.33 46.32 20.87
C GLU A 483 -8.19 45.08 20.58
N GLU A 484 -7.57 43.90 20.58
CA GLU A 484 -8.25 42.61 20.45
C GLU A 484 -8.90 42.15 21.77
N HIS A 485 -10.08 41.52 21.67
CA HIS A 485 -10.72 40.88 22.82
C HIS A 485 -9.81 39.81 23.47
N PRO A 486 -9.83 39.64 24.82
CA PRO A 486 -8.96 38.66 25.50
C PRO A 486 -9.07 37.23 24.95
N SER A 487 -10.27 36.78 24.56
CA SER A 487 -10.49 35.45 23.96
C SER A 487 -9.84 35.32 22.57
N HIS A 488 -9.94 36.33 21.72
CA HIS A 488 -9.23 36.40 20.43
C HIS A 488 -7.70 36.38 20.62
N LYS A 489 -7.19 37.13 21.60
CA LYS A 489 -5.77 37.13 21.96
C LYS A 489 -5.29 35.76 22.45
N ALA A 490 -6.11 35.03 23.21
CA ALA A 490 -5.81 33.67 23.66
C ALA A 490 -5.73 32.68 22.49
N ILE A 491 -6.68 32.71 21.56
CA ILE A 491 -6.66 31.87 20.34
C ILE A 491 -5.40 32.13 19.53
N TRP A 492 -5.02 33.39 19.32
CA TRP A 492 -3.79 33.73 18.61
C TRP A 492 -2.51 33.25 19.31
N ASN A 493 -2.48 33.25 20.64
CA ASN A 493 -1.35 32.69 21.39
C ASN A 493 -1.23 31.17 21.14
N VAL A 494 -2.36 30.45 21.11
CA VAL A 494 -2.37 29.02 20.74
C VAL A 494 -1.95 28.81 19.29
N LEU A 495 -2.42 29.63 18.34
CA LEU A 495 -1.98 29.56 16.94
C LEU A 495 -0.46 29.78 16.80
N GLY A 496 0.12 30.66 17.62
CA GLY A 496 1.57 30.82 17.75
C GLY A 496 2.26 29.53 18.21
N SER A 497 1.80 28.94 19.31
CA SER A 497 2.31 27.64 19.82
C SER A 497 2.18 26.52 18.78
N LEU A 498 1.03 26.41 18.12
CA LEU A 498 0.78 25.41 17.06
C LEU A 498 1.73 25.59 15.87
N SER A 499 2.11 26.81 15.52
CA SER A 499 3.09 27.09 14.46
C SER A 499 4.49 26.56 14.80
N GLU A 500 4.90 26.69 16.06
CA GLU A 500 6.19 26.19 16.53
C GLU A 500 6.18 24.66 16.65
N ILE A 501 5.10 24.07 17.18
CA ILE A 501 4.91 22.62 17.24
C ILE A 501 4.88 22.02 15.82
N LEU A 502 4.16 22.62 14.88
CA LEU A 502 4.11 22.16 13.49
C LEU A 502 5.49 22.20 12.81
N ARG A 503 6.34 23.19 13.10
CA ARG A 503 7.73 23.21 12.62
C ARG A 503 8.52 21.99 13.11
N GLU A 504 8.33 21.61 14.37
CA GLU A 504 8.97 20.42 14.96
C GLU A 504 8.39 19.12 14.34
N VAL A 505 7.07 19.02 14.16
CA VAL A 505 6.41 17.88 13.48
C VAL A 505 6.86 17.74 12.01
N LEU A 506 7.05 18.84 11.28
CA LEU A 506 7.60 18.82 9.91
C LEU A 506 9.04 18.27 9.86
N SER A 507 9.80 18.43 10.94
CA SER A 507 11.19 18.00 11.10
C SER A 507 11.33 16.59 11.70
N PHE A 508 10.32 16.10 12.40
CA PHE A 508 10.29 14.77 13.04
C PHE A 508 10.44 13.62 12.02
N ASP A 509 11.25 12.61 12.34
CA ASP A 509 11.58 11.46 11.49
C ASP A 509 11.56 10.11 12.25
N GLY A 510 10.99 10.11 13.46
CA GLY A 510 10.88 8.93 14.32
C GLY A 510 9.54 8.21 14.27
N ASN A 511 9.32 7.31 15.22
CA ASN A 511 8.10 6.49 15.35
C ASN A 511 7.32 6.80 16.65
N ARG A 512 6.16 6.14 16.84
CA ARG A 512 5.25 6.37 17.99
C ARG A 512 5.85 6.00 19.36
N THR A 513 6.95 5.24 19.41
CA THR A 513 7.63 4.89 20.67
C THR A 513 8.68 5.92 21.10
N ASP A 514 9.01 6.87 20.21
CA ASP A 514 10.02 7.89 20.52
C ASP A 514 9.51 8.93 21.51
N LYS A 515 10.37 9.30 22.45
CA LYS A 515 10.10 10.38 23.42
C LYS A 515 9.73 11.70 22.74
N THR A 516 10.26 11.94 21.53
CA THR A 516 9.95 13.12 20.72
C THR A 516 8.50 13.12 20.23
N TYR A 517 7.98 11.98 19.78
CA TYR A 517 6.57 11.82 19.39
C TYR A 517 5.65 12.08 20.58
N ILE A 518 5.88 11.38 21.71
CA ILE A 518 5.06 11.48 22.92
C ILE A 518 5.01 12.93 23.43
N ARG A 519 6.15 13.65 23.43
CA ARG A 519 6.19 15.07 23.80
C ARG A 519 5.40 15.96 22.83
N LEU A 520 5.48 15.71 21.52
CA LEU A 520 4.74 16.51 20.53
C LEU A 520 3.23 16.29 20.64
N GLU A 521 2.80 15.03 20.84
CA GLU A 521 1.41 14.67 21.14
C GLU A 521 0.91 15.34 22.44
N GLU A 522 1.71 15.33 23.51
CA GLU A 522 1.38 16.01 24.77
C GLU A 522 1.25 17.54 24.59
N LEU A 523 2.13 18.15 23.79
CA LEU A 523 2.08 19.59 23.50
C LEU A 523 0.85 19.97 22.67
N LEU A 524 0.45 19.15 21.69
CA LEU A 524 -0.78 19.32 20.91
C LEU A 524 -2.03 19.15 21.78
N THR A 525 -2.04 18.14 22.66
CA THR A 525 -3.13 17.91 23.62
C THR A 525 -3.30 19.09 24.57
N LYS A 526 -2.20 19.68 25.05
CA LYS A 526 -2.21 20.92 25.84
C LYS A 526 -2.79 22.11 25.06
N GLN A 527 -2.53 22.23 23.75
CA GLN A 527 -3.14 23.30 22.93
C GLN A 527 -4.64 23.09 22.73
N LEU A 528 -5.11 21.84 22.57
CA LEU A 528 -6.54 21.52 22.48
C LEU A 528 -7.27 21.93 23.78
N LEU A 529 -6.76 21.51 24.94
CA LEU A 529 -7.31 21.88 26.24
C LEU A 529 -7.29 23.40 26.47
N ALA A 530 -6.25 24.10 26.00
CA ALA A 530 -6.18 25.56 26.06
C ALA A 530 -7.24 26.24 25.18
N LEU A 531 -7.59 25.67 24.02
CA LEU A 531 -8.67 26.18 23.17
C LEU A 531 -10.04 25.92 23.77
N ASP A 532 -10.28 24.74 24.36
CA ASP A 532 -11.54 24.43 25.03
C ASP A 532 -11.82 25.36 26.22
N ALA A 533 -10.77 25.80 26.91
CA ALA A 533 -10.83 26.78 27.99
C ALA A 533 -11.08 28.24 27.54
N VAL A 534 -11.05 28.54 26.23
CA VAL A 534 -11.40 29.88 25.73
C VAL A 534 -12.93 30.00 25.66
N ASP A 535 -13.50 30.83 26.53
CA ASP A 535 -14.88 31.31 26.40
C ASP A 535 -14.97 32.34 25.25
N PRO A 536 -15.81 32.10 24.22
CA PRO A 536 -16.04 33.07 23.15
C PRO A 536 -17.05 34.17 23.52
N GLU A 537 -17.65 34.16 24.72
CA GLU A 537 -18.61 35.16 25.22
C GLU A 537 -19.81 35.44 24.29
N GLY A 538 -20.14 34.45 23.45
CA GLY A 538 -21.18 34.56 22.43
C GLY A 538 -20.73 35.12 21.08
N GLU A 539 -19.53 35.67 20.93
CA GLU A 539 -19.05 36.24 19.66
C GLU A 539 -18.81 35.15 18.59
N GLU A 540 -19.58 35.20 17.49
CA GLU A 540 -19.47 34.22 16.40
C GLU A 540 -18.10 34.19 15.72
N LYS A 541 -17.42 35.35 15.62
CA LYS A 541 -16.05 35.41 15.10
C LYS A 541 -15.06 34.64 15.98
N CYS A 542 -15.19 34.79 17.30
CA CYS A 542 -14.37 34.05 18.26
C CYS A 542 -14.67 32.54 18.23
N LYS A 543 -15.95 32.15 18.16
CA LYS A 543 -16.37 30.74 17.97
C LYS A 543 -15.78 30.14 16.70
N ALA A 544 -15.84 30.85 15.57
CA ALA A 544 -15.30 30.40 14.29
C ALA A 544 -13.77 30.26 14.33
N ALA A 545 -13.06 31.26 14.85
CA ALA A 545 -11.61 31.23 15.01
C ALA A 545 -11.15 30.08 15.92
N ARG A 546 -11.84 29.85 17.06
CA ARG A 546 -11.59 28.72 17.96
C ARG A 546 -11.78 27.38 17.24
N LYS A 547 -12.88 27.22 16.49
CA LYS A 547 -13.15 26.00 15.70
C LYS A 547 -12.09 25.74 14.63
N GLN A 548 -11.58 26.79 13.97
CA GLN A 548 -10.48 26.68 13.02
C GLN A 548 -9.17 26.27 13.70
N ALA A 549 -8.84 26.85 14.86
CA ALA A 549 -7.65 26.48 15.64
C ALA A 549 -7.71 25.03 16.16
N VAL A 550 -8.88 24.55 16.60
CA VAL A 550 -9.09 23.15 17.00
C VAL A 550 -8.88 22.21 15.81
N LYS A 551 -9.47 22.52 14.64
CA LYS A 551 -9.27 21.73 13.41
C LYS A 551 -7.80 21.70 12.99
N LEU A 552 -7.09 22.83 13.11
CA LEU A 552 -5.65 22.89 12.84
C LEU A 552 -4.86 21.99 13.80
N ALA A 553 -5.10 22.06 15.12
CA ALA A 553 -4.43 21.20 16.09
C ALA A 553 -4.70 19.70 15.84
N GLN A 554 -5.94 19.33 15.51
CA GLN A 554 -6.32 17.97 15.12
C GLN A 554 -5.62 17.52 13.84
N ASN A 555 -5.55 18.37 12.80
CA ASN A 555 -4.82 18.08 11.57
C ASN A 555 -3.31 17.86 11.83
N ILE A 556 -2.68 18.67 12.70
CA ILE A 556 -1.26 18.51 13.05
C ILE A 556 -1.03 17.19 13.80
N LEU A 557 -1.96 16.79 14.68
CA LEU A 557 -1.91 15.49 15.37
C LEU A 557 -2.07 14.32 14.39
N SER A 558 -3.07 14.36 13.51
CA SER A 558 -3.27 13.35 12.46
C SER A 558 -2.08 13.23 11.50
N TYR A 559 -1.37 14.34 11.26
CA TYR A 559 -0.15 14.34 10.46
C TYR A 559 1.07 13.78 11.20
N LEU A 560 1.22 14.09 12.50
CA LEU A 560 2.24 13.49 13.35
C LEU A 560 2.07 11.97 13.40
N ASP A 561 0.83 11.49 13.55
CA ASP A 561 0.47 10.08 13.45
C ASP A 561 0.87 9.49 12.09
N LEU A 562 0.44 10.10 10.98
CA LEU A 562 0.75 9.66 9.63
C LEU A 562 2.26 9.60 9.34
N LYS A 563 3.06 10.51 9.90
CA LYS A 563 4.53 10.48 9.80
C LYS A 563 5.18 9.40 10.67
N SER A 564 4.60 9.13 11.84
CA SER A 564 5.06 8.09 12.76
C SER A 564 4.64 6.66 12.34
N ASP A 565 3.71 6.56 11.39
CA ASP A 565 3.36 5.33 10.71
C ASP A 565 4.37 5.04 9.59
N GLU A 566 5.30 4.14 9.90
CA GLU A 566 6.24 3.50 8.97
C GLU A 566 5.52 2.85 7.79
N TRP A 567 5.26 3.64 6.76
CA TRP A 567 4.80 3.16 5.47
C TRP A 567 5.93 3.24 4.47
N GLU A 568 6.23 2.08 3.90
CA GLU A 568 7.15 1.94 2.78
C GLU A 568 6.45 1.16 1.66
N TYR A 569 6.67 1.59 0.41
CA TYR A 569 6.10 1.01 -0.81
C TYR A 569 6.83 -0.27 -1.21
#